data_AF-I1CF55-F1
#
_entry.id   AF-I1CF55-F1
#
_cell.length_a   1.000
_cell.length_b   1.000
_cell.length_c   1.000
_cell.angle_alpha   90.00
_cell.angle_beta   90.00
_cell.angle_gamma   90.00
#
_symmetry.space_group_name_H-M   'P 1'
#
loop_
_entity.id
_entity.type
_entity.pdbx_description
1 polymer ?
#
loop_
_entity_poly.entity_id
_entity_poly.type
_entity_poly.pdbx_seq_one_letter_code
_entity_poly.pdbx_strand_id
1 'polypeptide(L)'
;MRIFGAAWGAMLVPLAYGTAHNLNLSAKSCILSALMILFDNALLTISRFILLDSMLLFFTSLSFFCLSGFRYQRDSVKWIGLFAVAFVGMYTIEDLWNMLGDLHMPKLTYIAHWMSRILCLIIIPIAIYVASFAAHFHILRNSGPGDTMMSSLFQAGLNGSHLQSNPVQIAFGSNITIKSFGYSGGLLHSHPHYYPDGSKQQQITCYSFKDVNNIWQVRFPRSVGDEGQPNPKVNNTFIKYVKDGDIIRLFHLYTMRNLHSHPINAPISSKNWEVSGYGDDEIGDVQDNWRIEIVKDVNERNTKHVRALTTLFRLRHVYLNCLLASRHETLPEWGYKQQEVYCSRDDDLEDSSTFWSIEEHHNEKLPPAPDNAYKSSFFQNFAHLNIVMWYSNNALIPDPDKDDILASKPTEWPMVSVGLRMCSWDNENIKFYLMGNPSVWWPSFASIVTFSLLIIIYTIRLKRQVIDMSPARWMYFTSVVYGIIFIVMALNFLHFAPFSFGMEGDIQQYANRRWFKHWNLIET
;
A
#
# COMPACT_ATOMS: atom_id res chain seq x y z
N MET A 1 -9.11 -23.99 14.92
CA MET A 1 -9.14 -22.61 14.40
C MET A 1 -10.51 -21.95 14.50
N ARG A 2 -11.63 -22.57 14.06
CA ARG A 2 -12.97 -21.95 14.22
C ARG A 2 -13.36 -21.64 15.68
N ILE A 3 -13.06 -22.54 16.61
CA ILE A 3 -13.26 -22.31 18.06
C ILE A 3 -12.49 -21.08 18.54
N PHE A 4 -11.29 -20.83 18.00
CA PHE A 4 -10.49 -19.65 18.34
C PHE A 4 -11.15 -18.36 17.83
N GLY A 5 -11.62 -18.34 16.57
CA GLY A 5 -12.39 -17.21 16.03
C GLY A 5 -13.68 -16.95 16.79
N ALA A 6 -14.39 -18.01 17.18
CA ALA A 6 -15.64 -17.93 17.94
C ALA A 6 -15.42 -17.50 19.39
N ALA A 7 -14.29 -17.85 20.01
CA ALA A 7 -13.95 -17.41 21.36
C ALA A 7 -13.83 -15.88 21.45
N TRP A 8 -13.18 -15.23 20.47
CA TRP A 8 -13.12 -13.77 20.38
C TRP A 8 -14.51 -13.14 20.24
N GLY A 9 -15.38 -13.73 19.41
CA GLY A 9 -16.77 -13.30 19.28
C GLY A 9 -17.58 -13.46 20.57
N ALA A 10 -17.41 -14.57 21.29
CA ALA A 10 -18.09 -14.83 22.55
C ALA A 10 -17.70 -13.83 23.65
N MET A 11 -16.44 -13.37 23.65
CA MET A 11 -15.96 -12.35 24.60
C MET A 11 -16.55 -10.95 24.35
N LEU A 12 -17.20 -10.68 23.21
CA LEU A 12 -17.91 -9.42 22.97
C LEU A 12 -19.08 -9.21 23.93
N VAL A 13 -19.77 -10.28 24.33
CA VAL A 13 -20.94 -10.23 25.20
C VAL A 13 -20.61 -9.67 26.60
N PRO A 14 -19.64 -10.23 27.35
CA PRO A 14 -19.25 -9.66 28.63
C PRO A 14 -18.62 -8.27 28.51
N LEU A 15 -17.92 -7.97 27.40
CA LEU A 15 -17.39 -6.63 27.15
C LEU A 15 -18.53 -5.60 26.98
N ALA A 16 -19.57 -5.92 26.22
CA ALA A 16 -20.73 -5.04 26.05
C ALA A 16 -21.44 -4.75 27.39
N TYR A 17 -21.60 -5.76 28.23
CA TYR A 17 -22.12 -5.59 29.59
C TYR A 17 -21.23 -4.67 30.43
N GLY A 18 -19.92 -4.94 30.45
CA GLY A 18 -18.95 -4.17 31.22
C GLY A 18 -18.86 -2.72 30.77
N THR A 19 -18.92 -2.47 29.46
CA THR A 19 -18.94 -1.11 28.90
C THR A 19 -20.19 -0.36 29.34
N ALA A 20 -21.37 -0.99 29.23
CA ALA A 20 -22.61 -0.38 29.68
C ALA A 20 -22.58 -0.05 31.19
N HIS A 21 -21.96 -0.92 31.98
CA HIS A 21 -21.76 -0.71 33.41
C HIS A 21 -20.81 0.47 33.70
N ASN A 22 -19.66 0.56 33.01
CA ASN A 22 -18.71 1.67 33.14
C ASN A 22 -19.34 3.01 32.73
N LEU A 23 -20.30 3.00 31.81
CA LEU A 23 -21.09 4.16 31.42
C LEU A 23 -22.20 4.49 32.44
N ASN A 24 -22.23 3.89 33.63
CA ASN A 24 -23.24 4.10 34.68
C ASN A 24 -24.69 3.88 34.20
N LEU A 25 -24.91 2.96 33.26
CA LEU A 25 -26.25 2.57 32.84
C LEU A 25 -26.92 1.66 33.88
N SER A 26 -28.26 1.62 33.85
CA SER A 26 -29.03 0.76 34.76
C SER A 26 -28.70 -0.72 34.53
N ALA A 27 -28.82 -1.56 35.57
CA ALA A 27 -28.59 -3.00 35.43
C ALA A 27 -29.42 -3.65 34.31
N LYS A 28 -30.66 -3.19 34.13
CA LYS A 28 -31.55 -3.63 33.03
C LYS A 28 -30.98 -3.25 31.66
N SER A 29 -30.42 -2.05 31.53
CA SER A 29 -29.77 -1.58 30.31
C SER A 29 -28.50 -2.35 30.01
N CYS A 30 -27.68 -2.67 31.02
CA CYS A 30 -26.47 -3.48 30.84
C CYS A 30 -26.79 -4.90 30.34
N ILE A 31 -27.81 -5.54 30.94
CA ILE A 31 -28.29 -6.84 30.48
C ILE A 31 -28.81 -6.73 29.04
N LEU A 32 -29.62 -5.71 28.74
CA LEU A 32 -30.14 -5.49 27.39
C LEU A 32 -29.01 -5.34 26.36
N SER A 33 -27.99 -4.52 26.62
CA SER A 33 -26.82 -4.36 25.75
C SER A 33 -26.11 -5.69 25.48
N ALA A 34 -25.93 -6.52 26.52
CA ALA A 34 -25.31 -7.83 26.37
C ALA A 34 -26.17 -8.79 25.53
N LEU A 35 -27.49 -8.80 25.76
CA LEU A 35 -28.44 -9.62 25.00
C LEU A 35 -28.54 -9.19 23.53
N MET A 36 -28.47 -7.88 23.24
CA MET A 36 -28.46 -7.37 21.87
C MET A 36 -27.25 -7.88 21.08
N ILE A 37 -26.06 -7.94 21.70
CA ILE A 37 -24.85 -8.51 21.08
C ILE A 37 -24.93 -10.04 20.98
N LEU A 38 -25.44 -10.71 22.03
CA LEU A 38 -25.57 -12.18 22.08
C LEU A 38 -26.51 -12.71 21.01
N PHE A 39 -27.63 -12.02 20.76
CA PHE A 39 -28.68 -12.44 19.82
C PHE A 39 -28.57 -11.79 18.45
N ASP A 40 -27.42 -11.18 18.11
CA ASP A 40 -27.18 -10.69 16.75
C ASP A 40 -26.65 -11.79 15.83
N ASN A 41 -27.41 -12.09 14.78
CA ASN A 41 -27.10 -13.16 13.84
C ASN A 41 -25.85 -12.86 12.98
N ALA A 42 -25.55 -11.59 12.70
CA ALA A 42 -24.37 -11.23 11.91
C ALA A 42 -23.10 -11.47 12.73
N LEU A 43 -23.06 -11.07 13.99
CA LEU A 43 -21.94 -11.32 14.91
C LEU A 43 -21.70 -12.82 15.15
N LEU A 44 -22.77 -13.60 15.30
CA LEU A 44 -22.66 -15.06 15.43
C LEU A 44 -22.12 -15.72 14.15
N THR A 45 -22.57 -15.24 12.98
CA THR A 45 -22.15 -15.81 11.69
C THR A 45 -20.69 -15.46 11.40
N ILE A 46 -20.28 -14.20 11.57
CA ILE A 46 -18.90 -13.77 11.28
C ILE A 46 -17.88 -14.40 12.24
N SER A 47 -18.24 -14.56 13.52
CA SER A 47 -17.35 -15.17 14.52
C SER A 47 -17.21 -16.69 14.38
N ARG A 48 -18.10 -17.37 13.65
CA ARG A 48 -18.04 -18.81 13.42
C ARG A 48 -16.94 -19.24 12.45
N PHE A 49 -16.51 -18.33 11.57
CA PHE A 49 -15.50 -18.61 10.54
C PHE A 49 -14.08 -18.21 10.98
N ILE A 50 -13.08 -18.64 10.21
CA ILE A 50 -11.67 -18.29 10.45
C ILE A 50 -11.41 -16.95 9.75
N LEU A 51 -12.03 -15.90 10.26
CA LEU A 51 -11.94 -14.55 9.73
C LEU A 51 -11.22 -13.64 10.74
N LEU A 52 -10.57 -12.61 10.21
CA LEU A 52 -9.93 -11.57 11.03
C LEU A 52 -10.96 -10.65 11.72
N ASP A 53 -12.20 -10.61 11.20
CA ASP A 53 -13.25 -9.72 11.67
C ASP A 53 -13.63 -9.94 13.13
N SER A 54 -13.63 -11.19 13.62
CA SER A 54 -13.97 -11.46 15.03
C SER A 54 -12.91 -10.93 15.99
N MET A 55 -11.63 -10.96 15.59
CA MET A 55 -10.53 -10.36 16.35
C MET A 55 -10.60 -8.83 16.28
N LEU A 56 -10.86 -8.28 15.09
CA LEU A 56 -11.03 -6.85 14.88
C LEU A 56 -12.14 -6.30 15.78
N LEU A 57 -13.34 -6.89 15.71
CA LEU A 57 -14.49 -6.51 16.54
C LEU A 57 -14.18 -6.62 18.03
N PHE A 58 -13.50 -7.69 18.45
CA PHE A 58 -13.08 -7.86 19.84
C PHE A 58 -12.15 -6.72 20.30
N PHE A 59 -11.08 -6.45 19.57
CA PHE A 59 -10.13 -5.40 19.96
C PHE A 59 -10.75 -4.00 19.86
N THR A 60 -11.66 -3.75 18.92
CA THR A 60 -12.43 -2.50 18.87
C THR A 60 -13.37 -2.36 20.08
N SER A 61 -14.10 -3.42 20.44
CA SER A 61 -14.97 -3.41 21.63
C SER A 61 -14.16 -3.28 22.92
N LEU A 62 -13.00 -3.94 23.02
CA LEU A 62 -12.10 -3.84 24.16
C LEU A 62 -11.53 -2.42 24.28
N SER A 63 -11.17 -1.79 23.16
CA SER A 63 -10.73 -0.38 23.13
C SER A 63 -11.78 0.54 23.75
N PHE A 64 -13.04 0.36 23.35
CA PHE A 64 -14.15 1.16 23.87
C PHE A 64 -14.46 0.85 25.34
N PHE A 65 -14.35 -0.42 25.74
CA PHE A 65 -14.45 -0.83 27.15
C PHE A 65 -13.37 -0.15 28.00
N CYS A 66 -12.10 -0.19 27.59
CA CYS A 66 -11.01 0.46 28.29
C CYS A 66 -11.19 1.98 28.37
N LEU A 67 -11.67 2.63 27.30
CA LEU A 67 -12.01 4.05 27.32
C LEU A 67 -13.14 4.36 28.30
N SER A 68 -14.20 3.55 28.32
CA SER A 68 -15.31 3.72 29.28
C SER A 68 -14.82 3.58 30.73
N GLY A 69 -13.90 2.63 30.99
CA GLY A 69 -13.26 2.45 32.29
C GLY A 69 -12.36 3.63 32.67
N PHE A 70 -11.60 4.20 31.73
CA PHE A 70 -10.80 5.41 31.97
C PHE A 70 -11.66 6.63 32.33
N ARG A 71 -12.85 6.75 31.75
CA ARG A 71 -13.81 7.80 32.16
C ARG A 71 -14.30 7.60 33.59
N TYR A 72 -14.44 6.34 34.01
CA TYR A 72 -14.89 5.97 35.34
C TYR A 72 -13.79 6.15 36.40
N GLN A 73 -12.55 5.78 36.09
CA GLN A 73 -11.36 5.94 36.92
C GLN A 73 -10.31 6.73 36.12
N ARG A 74 -10.08 8.00 36.46
CA ARG A 74 -9.20 8.95 35.76
C ARG A 74 -7.70 8.58 35.71
N ASP A 75 -7.30 7.31 35.69
CA ASP A 75 -5.89 6.88 35.53
C ASP A 75 -5.74 5.55 34.76
N SER A 76 -4.86 5.56 33.75
CA SER A 76 -4.24 4.44 33.01
C SER A 76 -4.96 3.86 31.76
N VAL A 77 -4.17 3.57 30.73
CA VAL A 77 -4.57 3.27 29.34
C VAL A 77 -4.01 1.91 28.89
N LYS A 78 -4.82 1.11 28.16
CA LYS A 78 -4.30 0.06 27.26
C LYS A 78 -5.11 -0.10 25.95
N TRP A 79 -4.35 -0.09 24.85
CA TRP A 79 -4.45 -0.75 23.52
C TRP A 79 -5.69 -0.54 22.64
N ILE A 80 -5.45 0.04 21.45
CA ILE A 80 -6.46 0.50 20.50
C ILE A 80 -6.01 0.35 19.02
N GLY A 81 -6.94 0.01 18.11
CA GLY A 81 -6.75 0.01 16.64
C GLY A 81 -6.99 1.37 15.96
N LEU A 82 -6.54 1.56 14.71
CA LEU A 82 -6.40 2.87 14.03
C LEU A 82 -7.63 3.81 14.12
N PHE A 83 -8.85 3.30 13.92
CA PHE A 83 -10.07 4.14 13.99
C PHE A 83 -10.49 4.51 15.42
N ALA A 84 -10.26 3.60 16.35
CA ALA A 84 -10.45 3.88 17.75
C ALA A 84 -9.33 4.82 18.27
N VAL A 85 -8.14 4.89 17.64
CA VAL A 85 -7.11 5.89 17.97
C VAL A 85 -7.60 7.29 17.66
N ALA A 86 -8.22 7.53 16.50
CA ALA A 86 -8.75 8.85 16.15
C ALA A 86 -9.84 9.31 17.14
N PHE A 87 -10.74 8.40 17.53
CA PHE A 87 -11.79 8.68 18.50
C PHE A 87 -11.24 8.99 19.90
N VAL A 88 -10.34 8.15 20.40
CA VAL A 88 -9.64 8.36 21.66
C VAL A 88 -8.80 9.64 21.60
N GLY A 89 -8.23 9.97 20.44
CA GLY A 89 -7.49 11.19 20.17
C GLY A 89 -8.35 12.45 20.34
N MET A 90 -9.54 12.49 19.73
CA MET A 90 -10.48 13.62 19.91
C MET A 90 -10.89 13.80 21.37
N TYR A 91 -11.24 12.71 22.05
CA TYR A 91 -11.55 12.75 23.49
C TYR A 91 -10.35 13.27 24.30
N THR A 92 -9.15 12.82 23.96
CA THR A 92 -7.92 13.25 24.62
C THR A 92 -7.66 14.74 24.43
N ILE A 93 -7.91 15.28 23.24
CA ILE A 93 -7.76 16.71 22.95
C ILE A 93 -8.72 17.54 23.81
N GLU A 94 -9.98 17.10 23.92
CA GLU A 94 -10.95 17.81 24.76
C GLU A 94 -10.60 17.74 26.24
N ASP A 95 -10.16 16.58 26.73
CA ASP A 95 -9.75 16.42 28.13
C ASP A 95 -8.56 17.33 28.44
N LEU A 96 -7.57 17.40 27.55
CA LEU A 96 -6.44 18.33 27.65
C LEU A 96 -6.89 19.79 27.56
N TRP A 97 -7.89 20.10 26.73
CA TRP A 97 -8.49 21.43 26.64
C TRP A 97 -9.18 21.84 27.95
N ASN A 98 -9.94 20.93 28.57
CA ASN A 98 -10.59 21.16 29.86
C ASN A 98 -9.56 21.32 30.98
N MET A 99 -8.48 20.53 30.98
CA MET A 99 -7.37 20.68 31.93
C MET A 99 -6.61 22.00 31.76
N LEU A 100 -6.49 22.51 30.53
CA LEU A 100 -5.92 23.83 30.28
C LEU A 100 -6.78 24.96 30.88
N GLY A 101 -8.10 24.77 30.93
CA GLY A 101 -9.04 25.69 31.56
C GLY A 101 -9.05 25.65 33.09
N ASP A 102 -8.42 24.65 33.72
CA ASP A 102 -8.31 24.54 35.17
C ASP A 102 -7.15 25.40 35.71
N LEU A 103 -7.51 26.58 36.21
CA LEU A 103 -6.54 27.54 36.77
C LEU A 103 -5.84 27.05 38.05
N HIS A 104 -6.31 25.97 38.67
CA HIS A 104 -5.71 25.42 39.90
C HIS A 104 -4.69 24.31 39.62
N MET A 105 -4.61 23.83 38.38
CA MET A 105 -3.71 22.75 38.01
C MET A 105 -2.24 23.24 37.89
N PRO A 106 -1.28 22.60 38.57
CA PRO A 106 0.14 22.89 38.35
C PRO A 106 0.58 22.55 36.93
N LYS A 107 1.39 23.44 36.31
CA LYS A 107 1.91 23.24 34.94
C LYS A 107 2.65 21.92 34.75
N LEU A 108 3.36 21.45 35.79
CA LEU A 108 4.09 20.18 35.75
C LEU A 108 3.13 18.98 35.63
N THR A 109 2.01 19.01 36.35
CA THR A 109 0.96 17.98 36.26
C THR A 109 0.32 17.96 34.88
N TYR A 110 0.08 19.13 34.29
CA TYR A 110 -0.43 19.24 32.92
C TYR A 110 0.55 18.66 31.89
N ILE A 111 1.84 18.95 32.00
CA ILE A 111 2.88 18.35 31.12
C ILE A 111 2.95 16.84 31.32
N ALA A 112 2.86 16.35 32.56
CA ALA A 112 2.81 14.92 32.85
C ALA A 112 1.59 14.23 32.19
N HIS A 113 0.44 14.90 32.17
CA HIS A 113 -0.74 14.44 31.45
C HIS A 113 -0.53 14.37 29.93
N TRP A 114 0.16 15.33 29.32
CA TRP A 114 0.55 15.27 27.91
C TRP A 114 1.51 14.10 27.64
N MET A 115 2.59 14.00 28.40
CA MET A 115 3.62 12.98 28.18
C MET A 115 3.09 11.56 28.37
N SER A 116 2.27 11.32 29.40
CA SER A 116 1.64 10.02 29.64
C SER A 116 0.70 9.62 28.48
N ARG A 117 -0.08 10.56 27.93
CA ARG A 117 -0.96 10.32 26.78
C ARG A 117 -0.18 10.07 25.49
N ILE A 118 0.85 10.85 25.20
CA ILE A 118 1.72 10.63 24.03
C ILE A 118 2.37 9.25 24.11
N LEU A 119 2.92 8.89 25.27
CA LEU A 119 3.55 7.59 25.47
C LEU A 119 2.54 6.45 25.28
N CYS A 120 1.38 6.51 25.95
CA CYS A 120 0.43 5.40 25.98
C CYS A 120 -0.46 5.29 24.73
N LEU A 121 -0.80 6.41 24.08
CA LEU A 121 -1.74 6.47 22.96
C LEU A 121 -1.06 6.58 21.59
N ILE A 122 0.22 6.93 21.53
CA ILE A 122 0.96 7.07 20.26
C ILE A 122 2.16 6.12 20.23
N ILE A 123 3.10 6.27 21.16
CA ILE A 123 4.38 5.53 21.12
C ILE A 123 4.14 4.02 21.30
N ILE A 124 3.36 3.62 22.30
CA ILE A 124 3.08 2.19 22.55
C ILE A 124 2.37 1.54 21.34
N PRO A 125 1.25 2.06 20.81
CA PRO A 125 0.61 1.50 19.61
C PRO A 125 1.53 1.39 18.39
N ILE A 126 2.35 2.41 18.12
CA ILE A 126 3.33 2.36 17.03
C ILE A 126 4.38 1.26 17.28
N ALA A 127 4.89 1.15 18.52
CA ALA A 127 5.87 0.13 18.86
C ALA A 127 5.33 -1.29 18.66
N ILE A 128 4.06 -1.52 19.01
CA ILE A 128 3.37 -2.80 18.82
C ILE A 128 3.18 -3.10 17.34
N TYR A 129 2.78 -2.10 16.56
CA TYR A 129 2.63 -2.22 15.12
C TYR A 129 3.97 -2.62 14.49
N VAL A 130 5.03 -1.87 14.77
CA VAL A 130 6.39 -2.16 14.28
C VAL A 130 6.88 -3.55 14.76
N ALA A 131 6.61 -3.91 16.02
CA ALA A 131 6.96 -5.23 16.56
C ALA A 131 6.21 -6.37 15.87
N SER A 132 4.96 -6.16 15.46
CA SER A 132 4.17 -7.14 14.71
C SER A 132 4.77 -7.38 13.32
N PHE A 133 5.25 -6.32 12.64
CA PHE A 133 6.00 -6.47 11.38
C PHE A 133 7.38 -7.10 11.58
N ALA A 134 8.05 -6.79 12.69
CA ALA A 134 9.30 -7.46 13.05
C ALA A 134 9.08 -8.97 13.25
N ALA A 135 8.02 -9.36 13.95
CA ALA A 135 7.62 -10.76 14.10
C ALA A 135 7.24 -11.38 12.74
N HIS A 136 6.48 -10.66 11.91
CA HIS A 136 6.10 -11.11 10.57
C HIS A 136 7.32 -11.47 9.71
N PHE A 137 8.28 -10.56 9.57
CA PHE A 137 9.52 -10.81 8.81
C PHE A 137 10.43 -11.85 9.48
N HIS A 138 10.37 -11.99 10.81
CA HIS A 138 11.15 -13.00 11.51
C HIS A 138 10.60 -14.41 11.32
N ILE A 139 9.27 -14.57 11.28
CA ILE A 139 8.58 -15.86 11.13
C ILE A 139 8.60 -16.31 9.67
N LEU A 140 8.32 -15.40 8.72
CA LEU A 140 8.23 -15.71 7.29
C LEU A 140 9.56 -15.44 6.58
N ARG A 141 10.49 -16.40 6.68
CA ARG A 141 11.83 -16.30 6.08
C ARG A 141 12.03 -17.06 4.78
N ASN A 142 11.04 -17.85 4.36
CA ASN A 142 11.15 -18.67 3.16
C ASN A 142 10.45 -17.98 1.98
N SER A 143 10.99 -18.14 0.77
CA SER A 143 10.35 -17.67 -0.47
C SER A 143 9.02 -18.39 -0.72
N GLY A 144 8.10 -17.68 -1.37
CA GLY A 144 6.74 -18.16 -1.67
C GLY A 144 6.07 -17.24 -2.70
N PRO A 145 4.90 -17.61 -3.25
CA PRO A 145 4.33 -16.95 -4.44
C PRO A 145 4.04 -15.44 -4.28
N GLY A 146 3.86 -14.96 -3.05
CA GLY A 146 3.60 -13.55 -2.75
C GLY A 146 4.84 -12.68 -2.56
N ASP A 147 6.06 -13.23 -2.66
CA ASP A 147 7.30 -12.47 -2.48
C ASP A 147 7.60 -11.48 -3.62
N THR A 148 7.01 -11.70 -4.79
CA THR A 148 7.09 -10.83 -5.99
C THR A 148 6.69 -9.39 -5.73
N MET A 149 5.82 -9.15 -4.74
CA MET A 149 5.37 -7.81 -4.33
C MET A 149 6.42 -7.06 -3.49
N MET A 150 7.43 -7.77 -2.97
CA MET A 150 8.54 -7.16 -2.22
C MET A 150 9.66 -6.71 -3.15
N SER A 151 10.55 -5.86 -2.63
CA SER A 151 11.74 -5.46 -3.37
C SER A 151 12.65 -6.66 -3.64
N SER A 152 13.33 -6.65 -4.78
CA SER A 152 14.20 -7.76 -5.19
C SER A 152 15.36 -7.99 -4.21
N LEU A 153 15.83 -6.91 -3.57
CA LEU A 153 16.81 -6.98 -2.48
C LEU A 153 16.27 -7.70 -1.24
N PHE A 154 14.99 -7.51 -0.89
CA PHE A 154 14.36 -8.26 0.20
C PHE A 154 14.17 -9.73 -0.18
N GLN A 155 13.72 -10.00 -1.41
CA GLN A 155 13.55 -11.37 -1.92
C GLN A 155 14.85 -12.16 -1.88
N ALA A 156 16.00 -11.53 -2.16
CA ALA A 156 17.32 -12.18 -2.03
C ALA A 156 17.68 -12.54 -0.57
N GLY A 157 17.06 -11.89 0.41
CA GLY A 157 17.22 -12.25 1.84
C GLY A 157 16.41 -13.48 2.27
N LEU A 158 15.48 -13.98 1.45
CA LEU A 158 14.62 -15.12 1.79
C LEU A 158 15.30 -16.46 1.48
N ASN A 159 15.15 -17.42 2.39
CA ASN A 159 15.64 -18.78 2.20
C ASN A 159 14.95 -19.43 0.99
N GLY A 160 15.76 -20.00 0.09
CA GLY A 160 15.28 -20.66 -1.12
C GLY A 160 15.04 -19.72 -2.32
N SER A 161 15.41 -18.44 -2.20
CA SER A 161 15.32 -17.48 -3.31
C SER A 161 16.44 -17.70 -4.34
N HIS A 162 16.09 -17.77 -5.62
CA HIS A 162 17.05 -17.87 -6.72
C HIS A 162 17.95 -16.64 -6.86
N LEU A 163 17.56 -15.49 -6.29
CA LEU A 163 18.34 -14.25 -6.33
C LEU A 163 19.59 -14.30 -5.43
N GLN A 164 19.67 -15.25 -4.51
CA GLN A 164 20.84 -15.43 -3.64
C GLN A 164 22.10 -15.82 -4.42
N SER A 165 21.95 -16.60 -5.48
CA SER A 165 23.06 -17.06 -6.32
C SER A 165 23.57 -16.01 -7.31
N ASN A 166 22.93 -14.85 -7.41
CA ASN A 166 23.33 -13.80 -8.35
C ASN A 166 24.77 -13.36 -8.06
N PRO A 167 25.69 -13.34 -9.04
CA PRO A 167 27.01 -12.76 -8.84
C PRO A 167 26.90 -11.26 -8.53
N VAL A 168 27.73 -10.77 -7.61
CA VAL A 168 27.59 -9.40 -7.07
C VAL A 168 27.87 -8.33 -8.13
N GLN A 169 28.95 -8.46 -8.89
CA GLN A 169 29.41 -7.45 -9.85
C GLN A 169 29.09 -7.88 -11.27
N ILE A 170 28.55 -6.96 -12.08
CA ILE A 170 28.26 -7.25 -13.49
C ILE A 170 29.52 -7.11 -14.34
N ALA A 171 29.67 -8.01 -15.31
CA ALA A 171 30.73 -7.99 -16.30
C ALA A 171 30.17 -7.93 -17.74
N PHE A 172 30.99 -7.50 -18.68
CA PHE A 172 30.67 -7.64 -20.11
C PHE A 172 30.49 -9.13 -20.46
N GLY A 173 29.42 -9.45 -21.20
CA GLY A 173 28.98 -10.80 -21.55
C GLY A 173 27.97 -11.41 -20.56
N SER A 174 27.66 -10.72 -19.45
CA SER A 174 26.70 -11.23 -18.47
C SER A 174 25.26 -11.09 -18.97
N ASN A 175 24.43 -12.07 -18.62
CA ASN A 175 23.00 -12.05 -18.87
C ASN A 175 22.31 -11.46 -17.63
N ILE A 176 21.53 -10.41 -17.82
CA ILE A 176 20.90 -9.64 -16.75
C ILE A 176 19.43 -9.40 -17.06
N THR A 177 18.63 -9.23 -16.01
CA THR A 177 17.31 -8.61 -16.11
C THR A 177 17.36 -7.26 -15.42
N ILE A 178 16.75 -6.25 -16.02
CA ILE A 178 16.80 -4.87 -15.55
C ILE A 178 15.39 -4.47 -15.12
N LYS A 179 15.26 -3.95 -13.91
CA LYS A 179 14.00 -3.52 -13.31
C LYS A 179 13.97 -2.01 -13.14
N SER A 180 12.88 -1.40 -13.61
CA SER A 180 12.61 0.03 -13.38
C SER A 180 12.41 0.27 -11.87
N PHE A 181 12.98 1.36 -11.37
CA PHE A 181 12.85 1.74 -9.97
C PHE A 181 11.46 2.34 -9.72
N GLY A 182 10.75 1.76 -8.74
CA GLY A 182 9.44 2.25 -8.31
C GLY A 182 8.58 1.13 -7.75
N TYR A 183 7.50 1.49 -7.05
CA TYR A 183 6.60 0.51 -6.43
C TYR A 183 5.84 -0.35 -7.44
N SER A 184 5.68 0.13 -8.68
CA SER A 184 5.07 -0.59 -9.79
C SER A 184 6.04 -0.80 -10.96
N GLY A 185 7.35 -0.75 -10.73
CA GLY A 185 8.34 -0.83 -11.80
C GLY A 185 8.36 -2.21 -12.44
N GLY A 186 8.19 -2.25 -13.76
CA GLY A 186 8.33 -3.48 -14.56
C GLY A 186 9.79 -3.85 -14.87
N LEU A 187 9.96 -5.05 -15.41
CA LEU A 187 11.21 -5.54 -15.99
C LEU A 187 11.29 -5.13 -17.45
N LEU A 188 12.46 -4.67 -17.88
CA LEU A 188 12.73 -4.32 -19.27
C LEU A 188 12.50 -5.56 -20.15
N HIS A 189 11.56 -5.44 -21.07
CA HIS A 189 10.99 -6.55 -21.83
C HIS A 189 11.01 -6.24 -23.33
N SER A 190 11.13 -7.29 -24.13
CA SER A 190 10.94 -7.19 -25.57
C SER A 190 10.38 -8.48 -26.16
N HIS A 191 9.45 -8.34 -27.11
CA HIS A 191 8.77 -9.46 -27.78
C HIS A 191 8.71 -9.20 -29.28
N PRO A 192 8.52 -10.23 -30.14
CA PRO A 192 8.63 -10.09 -31.60
C PRO A 192 7.41 -9.40 -32.25
N HIS A 193 6.93 -8.30 -31.67
CA HIS A 193 5.92 -7.41 -32.24
C HIS A 193 6.51 -6.02 -32.46
N TYR A 194 6.00 -5.32 -33.46
CA TYR A 194 6.49 -4.03 -33.92
C TYR A 194 5.54 -2.92 -33.51
N TYR A 195 6.05 -1.69 -33.33
CA TYR A 195 5.19 -0.54 -33.13
C TYR A 195 4.27 -0.34 -34.34
N PRO A 196 2.96 -0.07 -34.15
CA PRO A 196 2.04 0.17 -35.27
C PRO A 196 2.37 1.48 -35.99
N ASP A 197 2.77 2.49 -35.21
CA ASP A 197 3.18 3.82 -35.65
C ASP A 197 4.64 4.09 -35.26
N GLY A 198 5.13 5.31 -35.52
CA GLY A 198 6.51 5.68 -35.20
C GLY A 198 7.52 4.99 -36.12
N SER A 199 8.55 4.37 -35.54
CA SER A 199 9.62 3.71 -36.30
C SER A 199 9.24 2.39 -36.95
N LYS A 200 8.13 1.77 -36.49
CA LYS A 200 7.75 0.39 -36.82
C LYS A 200 8.84 -0.64 -36.50
N GLN A 201 9.72 -0.33 -35.56
CA GLN A 201 10.74 -1.25 -35.04
C GLN A 201 10.16 -2.10 -33.89
N GLN A 202 10.97 -3.02 -33.35
CA GLN A 202 10.51 -3.94 -32.31
C GLN A 202 10.14 -3.16 -31.04
N GLN A 203 9.03 -3.54 -30.42
CA GLN A 203 8.57 -2.92 -29.17
C GLN A 203 9.51 -3.25 -28.00
N ILE A 204 9.80 -2.24 -27.19
CA ILE A 204 10.47 -2.36 -25.89
C ILE A 204 9.52 -1.81 -24.84
N THR A 205 9.26 -2.61 -23.81
CA THR A 205 8.26 -2.31 -22.79
C THR A 205 8.79 -2.67 -21.41
N CYS A 206 8.01 -2.36 -20.38
CA CYS A 206 8.22 -2.85 -19.03
C CYS A 206 7.12 -3.85 -18.66
N TYR A 207 7.51 -5.09 -18.37
CA TYR A 207 6.60 -6.19 -18.03
C TYR A 207 6.71 -6.58 -16.56
N SER A 208 5.58 -6.76 -15.87
CA SER A 208 5.57 -6.96 -14.42
C SER A 208 5.94 -8.38 -13.96
N PHE A 209 5.96 -9.35 -14.87
CA PHE A 209 6.21 -10.75 -14.54
C PHE A 209 7.55 -11.24 -15.09
N LYS A 210 8.07 -12.32 -14.50
CA LYS A 210 9.30 -12.96 -14.95
C LYS A 210 9.06 -13.72 -16.25
N ASP A 211 9.89 -13.44 -17.24
CA ASP A 211 9.84 -14.04 -18.58
C ASP A 211 11.28 -14.17 -19.14
N VAL A 212 11.50 -15.13 -20.03
CA VAL A 212 12.75 -15.27 -20.80
C VAL A 212 13.01 -14.07 -21.71
N ASN A 213 11.95 -13.38 -22.12
CA ASN A 213 11.97 -12.12 -22.88
C ASN A 213 12.41 -10.89 -22.06
N ASN A 214 12.75 -11.07 -20.78
CA ASN A 214 13.31 -10.02 -19.94
C ASN A 214 14.84 -10.07 -19.89
N ILE A 215 15.47 -11.02 -20.61
CA ILE A 215 16.91 -11.29 -20.49
C ILE A 215 17.69 -10.47 -21.52
N TRP A 216 18.57 -9.62 -21.01
CA TRP A 216 19.47 -8.75 -21.77
C TRP A 216 20.92 -9.15 -21.52
N GLN A 217 21.73 -9.16 -22.56
CA GLN A 217 23.17 -9.38 -22.46
C GLN A 217 23.92 -8.05 -22.56
N VAL A 218 24.84 -7.81 -21.62
CA VAL A 218 25.70 -6.62 -21.64
C VAL A 218 26.83 -6.81 -22.64
N ARG A 219 26.86 -6.00 -23.71
CA ARG A 219 27.88 -6.05 -24.77
C ARG A 219 28.72 -4.78 -24.84
N PHE A 220 29.85 -4.89 -25.53
CA PHE A 220 30.74 -3.78 -25.80
C PHE A 220 30.08 -2.74 -26.73
N PRO A 221 30.45 -1.45 -26.62
CA PRO A 221 29.90 -0.39 -27.45
C PRO A 221 30.27 -0.58 -28.94
N ARG A 222 29.43 -0.05 -29.83
CA ARG A 222 29.77 0.10 -31.25
C ARG A 222 30.65 1.34 -31.43
N SER A 223 31.78 1.21 -32.10
CA SER A 223 32.63 2.35 -32.51
C SER A 223 32.21 2.87 -33.88
N VAL A 224 32.45 4.16 -34.13
CA VAL A 224 32.32 4.73 -35.49
C VAL A 224 33.38 4.07 -36.38
N GLY A 225 32.96 3.31 -37.39
CA GLY A 225 33.84 2.60 -38.32
C GLY A 225 34.04 1.10 -38.07
N ASP A 226 33.39 0.52 -37.04
CA ASP A 226 33.35 -0.93 -36.77
C ASP A 226 32.20 -1.64 -37.50
N GLU A 227 31.72 -1.11 -38.64
CA GLU A 227 30.78 -1.82 -39.51
C GLU A 227 31.44 -3.12 -40.02
N GLY A 228 31.09 -4.25 -39.41
CA GLY A 228 31.57 -5.58 -39.80
C GLY A 228 32.84 -6.07 -39.09
N GLN A 229 33.34 -5.39 -38.04
CA GLN A 229 34.39 -5.99 -37.20
C GLN A 229 33.76 -6.85 -36.10
N PRO A 230 34.11 -8.15 -36.01
CA PRO A 230 33.63 -8.97 -34.90
C PRO A 230 34.09 -8.33 -33.59
N ASN A 231 33.15 -8.19 -32.64
CA ASN A 231 33.43 -7.78 -31.27
C ASN A 231 34.77 -8.41 -30.85
N PRO A 232 35.74 -7.64 -30.28
CA PRO A 232 37.06 -8.17 -29.95
C PRO A 232 36.84 -9.49 -29.22
N LYS A 233 37.23 -10.60 -29.87
CA LYS A 233 36.98 -11.96 -29.36
C LYS A 233 37.46 -11.93 -27.93
N VAL A 234 36.51 -11.97 -27.00
CA VAL A 234 36.80 -11.86 -25.58
C VAL A 234 37.73 -13.02 -25.30
N ASN A 235 39.03 -12.73 -25.17
CA ASN A 235 40.00 -13.74 -24.77
C ASN A 235 39.41 -14.38 -23.51
N ASN A 236 39.17 -15.68 -23.58
CA ASN A 236 38.21 -16.37 -22.70
C ASN A 236 38.54 -16.25 -21.20
N THR A 237 39.71 -15.72 -20.87
CA THR A 237 40.28 -15.57 -19.53
C THR A 237 40.09 -14.19 -18.88
N PHE A 238 39.82 -13.10 -19.62
CA PHE A 238 39.74 -11.76 -19.01
C PHE A 238 38.30 -11.30 -18.80
N ILE A 239 37.89 -11.17 -17.53
CA ILE A 239 36.59 -10.66 -17.13
C ILE A 239 36.71 -9.14 -16.93
N LYS A 240 36.02 -8.36 -17.77
CA LYS A 240 35.92 -6.91 -17.60
C LYS A 240 34.62 -6.58 -16.86
N TYR A 241 34.74 -6.06 -15.64
CA TYR A 241 33.60 -5.54 -14.88
C TYR A 241 33.11 -4.21 -15.45
N VAL A 242 31.80 -3.98 -15.34
CA VAL A 242 31.14 -2.74 -15.76
C VAL A 242 31.32 -1.69 -14.65
N LYS A 243 31.86 -0.53 -15.03
CA LYS A 243 32.14 0.59 -14.13
C LYS A 243 31.21 1.77 -14.40
N ASP A 244 31.17 2.68 -13.43
CA ASP A 244 30.52 3.98 -13.63
C ASP A 244 31.13 4.72 -14.82
N GLY A 245 30.27 5.25 -15.69
CA GLY A 245 30.66 5.95 -16.92
C GLY A 245 31.01 5.05 -18.11
N ASP A 246 31.03 3.72 -17.96
CA ASP A 246 31.24 2.81 -19.08
C ASP A 246 30.07 2.87 -20.07
N ILE A 247 30.41 2.74 -21.36
CA ILE A 247 29.43 2.66 -22.44
C ILE A 247 29.20 1.19 -22.75
N ILE A 248 27.93 0.80 -22.80
CA ILE A 248 27.46 -0.56 -23.05
C ILE A 248 26.43 -0.59 -24.17
N ARG A 249 26.22 -1.77 -24.73
CA ARG A 249 25.02 -2.11 -25.51
C ARG A 249 24.23 -3.16 -24.75
N LEU A 250 22.91 -3.03 -24.76
CA LEU A 250 22.00 -4.03 -24.22
C LEU A 250 21.43 -4.83 -25.39
N PHE A 251 21.78 -6.11 -25.45
CA PHE A 251 21.37 -7.02 -26.51
C PHE A 251 20.31 -7.99 -26.00
N HIS A 252 19.14 -8.00 -26.61
CA HIS A 252 18.05 -8.89 -26.23
C HIS A 252 18.32 -10.30 -26.76
N LEU A 253 18.46 -11.29 -25.87
CA LEU A 253 18.92 -12.63 -26.26
C LEU A 253 17.91 -13.41 -27.10
N TYR A 254 16.61 -13.20 -26.88
CA TYR A 254 15.59 -14.00 -27.54
C TYR A 254 15.30 -13.51 -28.97
N THR A 255 15.14 -12.21 -29.16
CA THR A 255 14.85 -11.62 -30.49
C THR A 255 16.09 -11.11 -31.23
N MET A 256 17.26 -11.18 -30.60
CA MET A 256 18.56 -10.82 -31.17
C MET A 256 18.62 -9.37 -31.66
N ARG A 257 18.00 -8.44 -30.92
CA ARG A 257 17.99 -6.99 -31.23
C ARG A 257 18.73 -6.18 -30.17
N ASN A 258 19.27 -5.02 -30.55
CA ASN A 258 19.87 -4.06 -29.62
C ASN A 258 18.80 -3.11 -29.08
N LEU A 259 18.96 -2.69 -27.82
CA LEU A 259 18.21 -1.56 -27.28
C LEU A 259 18.64 -0.27 -28.00
N HIS A 260 17.70 0.37 -28.66
CA HIS A 260 17.93 1.47 -29.59
C HIS A 260 17.00 2.65 -29.28
N SER A 261 17.45 3.85 -29.58
CA SER A 261 16.64 5.07 -29.47
C SER A 261 16.95 6.03 -30.62
N HIS A 262 15.90 6.64 -31.18
CA HIS A 262 15.98 7.47 -32.38
C HIS A 262 15.17 8.76 -32.21
N PRO A 263 15.37 9.78 -33.07
CA PRO A 263 14.64 11.04 -32.99
C PRO A 263 13.18 10.93 -33.52
N ILE A 264 12.44 9.93 -33.06
CA ILE A 264 11.00 9.71 -33.30
C ILE A 264 10.28 9.79 -31.96
N ASN A 265 9.15 10.48 -31.89
CA ASN A 265 8.41 10.66 -30.63
C ASN A 265 7.85 9.32 -30.11
N ALA A 266 7.87 9.13 -28.79
CA ALA A 266 7.24 7.97 -28.16
C ALA A 266 5.70 7.97 -28.38
N PRO A 267 5.07 6.79 -28.46
CA PRO A 267 3.66 6.65 -28.86
C PRO A 267 2.67 7.26 -27.87
N ILE A 268 2.93 7.18 -26.56
CA ILE A 268 2.08 7.78 -25.51
C ILE A 268 2.75 9.06 -25.00
N SER A 269 4.00 8.95 -24.55
CA SER A 269 4.78 10.08 -24.04
C SER A 269 5.41 10.92 -25.15
N SER A 270 4.59 11.57 -25.98
CA SER A 270 5.03 12.25 -27.23
C SER A 270 6.11 13.34 -27.06
N LYS A 271 6.31 13.85 -25.83
CA LYS A 271 7.40 14.78 -25.48
C LYS A 271 8.78 14.12 -25.51
N ASN A 272 8.84 12.80 -25.36
CA ASN A 272 10.07 12.01 -25.24
C ASN A 272 10.36 11.23 -26.53
N TRP A 273 11.55 10.65 -26.62
CA TRP A 273 11.93 9.81 -27.77
C TRP A 273 11.48 8.35 -27.58
N GLU A 274 11.07 7.72 -28.67
CA GLU A 274 10.70 6.31 -28.73
C GLU A 274 11.93 5.42 -28.50
N VAL A 275 11.78 4.40 -27.66
CA VAL A 275 12.78 3.35 -27.44
C VAL A 275 12.29 2.07 -28.09
N SER A 276 13.17 1.40 -28.82
CA SER A 276 12.82 0.27 -29.68
C SER A 276 13.96 -0.75 -29.74
N GLY A 277 13.69 -1.92 -30.32
CA GLY A 277 14.67 -2.94 -30.63
C GLY A 277 15.06 -2.89 -32.10
N TYR A 278 16.34 -2.64 -32.41
CA TYR A 278 16.84 -2.53 -33.78
C TYR A 278 18.15 -3.29 -34.01
N GLY A 279 18.44 -3.58 -35.27
CA GLY A 279 19.68 -4.22 -35.69
C GLY A 279 19.83 -5.66 -35.20
N ASP A 280 21.04 -6.17 -35.17
CA ASP A 280 21.43 -7.45 -34.57
C ASP A 280 22.85 -7.33 -33.99
N ASP A 281 23.58 -8.43 -33.81
CA ASP A 281 24.96 -8.33 -33.29
C ASP A 281 25.89 -7.58 -34.26
N GLU A 282 25.69 -7.76 -35.57
CA GLU A 282 26.53 -7.21 -36.64
C GLU A 282 25.96 -5.89 -37.17
N ILE A 283 24.65 -5.84 -37.41
CA ILE A 283 23.91 -4.70 -37.96
C ILE A 283 23.46 -3.78 -36.83
N GLY A 284 23.78 -2.49 -36.91
CA GLY A 284 23.37 -1.48 -35.93
C GLY A 284 24.30 -0.28 -35.99
N ASP A 285 24.03 0.73 -35.16
CA ASP A 285 24.71 2.01 -35.22
C ASP A 285 25.09 2.53 -33.81
N VAL A 286 25.62 3.75 -33.77
CA VAL A 286 26.08 4.38 -32.52
C VAL A 286 24.90 4.72 -31.58
N GLN A 287 23.66 4.69 -32.07
CA GLN A 287 22.43 4.88 -31.30
C GLN A 287 22.00 3.60 -30.55
N ASP A 288 22.82 2.54 -30.60
CA ASP A 288 22.68 1.38 -29.70
C ASP A 288 23.47 1.58 -28.38
N ASN A 289 24.27 2.64 -28.28
CA ASN A 289 25.20 2.86 -27.17
C ASN A 289 24.57 3.63 -26.01
N TRP A 290 24.66 3.04 -24.82
CA TRP A 290 24.14 3.59 -23.57
C TRP A 290 25.28 3.72 -22.54
N ARG A 291 25.45 4.91 -21.97
CA ARG A 291 26.36 5.16 -20.86
C ARG A 291 25.67 4.82 -19.55
N ILE A 292 26.33 4.03 -18.71
CA ILE A 292 25.87 3.79 -17.34
C ILE A 292 26.31 4.93 -16.43
N GLU A 293 25.37 5.44 -15.64
CA GLU A 293 25.61 6.43 -14.60
C GLU A 293 25.09 5.91 -13.26
N ILE A 294 25.98 5.67 -12.30
CA ILE A 294 25.58 5.20 -10.97
C ILE A 294 24.97 6.36 -10.18
N VAL A 295 23.77 6.16 -9.64
CA VAL A 295 23.07 7.14 -8.81
C VAL A 295 23.41 6.93 -7.34
N LYS A 296 23.15 5.72 -6.85
CA LYS A 296 23.39 5.34 -5.46
C LYS A 296 23.48 3.83 -5.34
N ASP A 297 24.22 3.36 -4.35
CA ASP A 297 24.18 1.96 -3.92
C ASP A 297 23.72 1.89 -2.46
N VAL A 298 22.83 0.93 -2.17
CA VAL A 298 22.21 0.76 -0.86
C VAL A 298 23.23 0.35 0.22
N ASN A 299 24.21 -0.46 -0.15
CA ASN A 299 25.17 -1.05 0.78
C ASN A 299 26.50 -0.29 0.83
N GLU A 300 26.89 0.38 -0.25
CA GLU A 300 28.20 1.03 -0.37
C GLU A 300 28.11 2.45 -0.90
N ARG A 301 28.59 3.44 -0.13
CA ARG A 301 28.45 4.86 -0.51
C ARG A 301 29.22 5.25 -1.78
N ASN A 302 30.39 4.64 -2.03
CA ASN A 302 31.28 4.97 -3.15
C ASN A 302 31.58 3.73 -4.00
N THR A 303 30.55 3.10 -4.55
CA THR A 303 30.76 2.00 -5.50
C THR A 303 31.31 2.52 -6.83
N LYS A 304 32.30 1.82 -7.39
CA LYS A 304 32.82 2.09 -8.75
C LYS A 304 32.28 1.12 -9.79
N HIS A 305 31.65 0.03 -9.35
CA HIS A 305 31.15 -1.03 -10.22
C HIS A 305 29.64 -1.16 -10.04
N VAL A 306 28.95 -1.55 -11.10
CA VAL A 306 27.53 -1.85 -11.01
C VAL A 306 27.38 -3.20 -10.31
N ARG A 307 26.57 -3.22 -9.25
CA ARG A 307 26.26 -4.42 -8.47
C ARG A 307 24.81 -4.83 -8.67
N ALA A 308 24.57 -6.14 -8.73
CA ALA A 308 23.21 -6.68 -8.78
C ALA A 308 22.44 -6.31 -7.49
N LEU A 309 21.15 -6.00 -7.61
CA LEU A 309 20.18 -5.67 -6.56
C LEU A 309 20.44 -4.40 -5.72
N THR A 310 21.70 -4.02 -5.48
CA THR A 310 22.04 -2.92 -4.57
C THR A 310 22.28 -1.59 -5.26
N THR A 311 22.79 -1.61 -6.49
CA THR A 311 23.10 -0.39 -7.25
C THR A 311 21.88 0.09 -8.03
N LEU A 312 21.55 1.37 -7.86
CA LEU A 312 20.66 2.12 -8.72
C LEU A 312 21.49 2.95 -9.70
N PHE A 313 21.20 2.79 -10.98
CA PHE A 313 21.90 3.45 -12.07
C PHE A 313 20.90 4.00 -13.11
N ARG A 314 21.38 4.90 -13.96
CA ARG A 314 20.67 5.41 -15.13
C ARG A 314 21.38 4.94 -16.40
N LEU A 315 20.64 4.89 -17.49
CA LEU A 315 21.18 4.63 -18.81
C LEU A 315 20.99 5.89 -19.66
N ARG A 316 22.09 6.58 -19.96
CA ARG A 316 22.10 7.76 -20.82
C ARG A 316 22.44 7.36 -22.24
N HIS A 317 21.55 7.66 -23.17
CA HIS A 317 21.76 7.43 -24.58
C HIS A 317 22.91 8.31 -25.11
N VAL A 318 23.94 7.73 -25.72
CA VAL A 318 25.17 8.46 -26.06
C VAL A 318 24.95 9.48 -27.17
N TYR A 319 24.13 9.15 -28.18
CA TYR A 319 23.92 10.03 -29.34
C TYR A 319 22.90 11.14 -29.08
N LEU A 320 21.76 10.81 -28.47
CA LEU A 320 20.67 11.76 -28.21
C LEU A 320 20.79 12.50 -26.87
N ASN A 321 21.71 12.06 -26.00
CA ASN A 321 21.88 12.58 -24.64
C ASN A 321 20.60 12.55 -23.78
N CYS A 322 19.73 11.57 -24.01
CA CYS A 322 18.47 11.35 -23.28
C CYS A 322 18.60 10.22 -22.26
N LEU A 323 17.74 10.17 -21.24
CA LEU A 323 17.77 9.15 -20.19
C LEU A 323 16.69 8.08 -20.42
N LEU A 324 17.05 6.80 -20.35
CA LEU A 324 16.08 5.72 -20.41
C LEU A 324 15.15 5.78 -19.19
N ALA A 325 13.85 5.84 -19.44
CA ALA A 325 12.83 6.00 -18.42
C ALA A 325 11.64 5.08 -18.68
N SER A 326 10.97 4.72 -17.59
CA SER A 326 9.69 3.99 -17.61
C SER A 326 8.85 4.51 -16.46
N ARG A 327 7.57 4.81 -16.73
CA ARG A 327 6.63 5.28 -15.70
C ARG A 327 5.34 4.47 -15.73
N HIS A 328 4.27 5.03 -15.18
CA HIS A 328 2.95 4.40 -15.06
C HIS A 328 2.14 4.42 -16.35
N GLU A 329 2.63 5.06 -17.40
CA GLU A 329 1.96 5.09 -18.70
C GLU A 329 1.94 3.68 -19.29
N THR A 330 0.74 3.22 -19.65
CA THR A 330 0.54 1.88 -20.21
C THR A 330 0.23 2.00 -21.69
N LEU A 331 0.82 1.09 -22.46
CA LEU A 331 0.53 0.98 -23.88
C LEU A 331 -0.90 0.47 -24.09
N PRO A 332 -1.56 0.82 -25.21
CA PRO A 332 -2.86 0.27 -25.59
C PRO A 332 -2.79 -1.24 -25.87
N GLU A 333 -3.90 -1.82 -26.34
CA GLU A 333 -4.00 -3.27 -26.59
C GLU A 333 -2.92 -3.81 -27.55
N TRP A 334 -2.45 -3.00 -28.51
CA TRP A 334 -1.36 -3.39 -29.42
C TRP A 334 0.00 -3.60 -28.71
N GLY A 335 0.16 -3.05 -27.51
CA GLY A 335 1.33 -3.22 -26.63
C GLY A 335 0.99 -4.04 -25.38
N TYR A 336 -0.07 -4.86 -25.44
CA TYR A 336 -0.48 -5.78 -24.37
C TYR A 336 -0.72 -5.15 -22.99
N LYS A 337 -1.07 -3.86 -22.93
CA LYS A 337 -1.23 -3.11 -21.66
C LYS A 337 0.04 -3.11 -20.79
N GLN A 338 1.21 -3.29 -21.40
CA GLN A 338 2.51 -3.20 -20.73
C GLN A 338 2.92 -1.74 -20.54
N GLN A 339 3.89 -1.48 -19.66
CA GLN A 339 4.37 -0.11 -19.41
C GLN A 339 5.22 0.40 -20.58
N GLU A 340 5.04 1.67 -20.93
CA GLU A 340 5.82 2.35 -21.96
C GLU A 340 7.26 2.60 -21.47
N VAL A 341 8.23 2.28 -22.33
CA VAL A 341 9.64 2.66 -22.16
C VAL A 341 9.97 3.74 -23.17
N TYR A 342 10.53 4.85 -22.69
CA TYR A 342 10.86 6.01 -23.51
C TYR A 342 12.22 6.59 -23.09
N CYS A 343 12.79 7.45 -23.94
CA CYS A 343 14.01 8.18 -23.61
C CYS A 343 13.65 9.63 -23.29
N SER A 344 13.75 10.00 -22.01
CA SER A 344 13.43 11.33 -21.49
C SER A 344 14.38 12.38 -22.07
N ARG A 345 13.82 13.42 -22.69
CA ARG A 345 14.60 14.56 -23.20
C ARG A 345 15.04 15.50 -22.08
N ASP A 346 14.30 15.50 -20.99
CA ASP A 346 14.60 16.31 -19.82
C ASP A 346 15.78 15.68 -19.07
N ASP A 347 16.84 16.46 -18.86
CA ASP A 347 18.05 16.05 -18.14
C ASP A 347 17.88 16.23 -16.62
N ASP A 348 16.73 15.83 -16.09
CA ASP A 348 16.47 15.84 -14.66
C ASP A 348 17.10 14.60 -14.02
N LEU A 349 18.23 14.82 -13.34
CA LEU A 349 18.98 13.76 -12.66
C LEU A 349 18.28 13.26 -11.39
N GLU A 350 17.31 14.00 -10.86
CA GLU A 350 16.54 13.61 -9.67
C GLU A 350 15.27 12.82 -10.02
N ASP A 351 14.90 12.71 -11.31
CA ASP A 351 13.73 11.97 -11.72
C ASP A 351 13.91 10.46 -11.49
N SER A 352 13.14 9.95 -10.53
CA SER A 352 13.09 8.54 -10.17
C SER A 352 12.65 7.61 -11.31
N SER A 353 11.95 8.10 -12.34
CA SER A 353 11.51 7.29 -13.48
C SER A 353 12.67 6.79 -14.34
N THR A 354 13.82 7.44 -14.23
CA THR A 354 15.07 7.13 -14.96
C THR A 354 15.95 6.12 -14.23
N PHE A 355 15.60 5.74 -13.00
CA PHE A 355 16.44 4.86 -12.19
C PHE A 355 16.12 3.40 -12.51
N TRP A 356 17.17 2.61 -12.65
CA TRP A 356 17.11 1.18 -12.93
C TRP A 356 17.97 0.41 -11.95
N SER A 357 17.62 -0.85 -11.75
CA SER A 357 18.36 -1.81 -10.95
C SER A 357 18.47 -3.14 -11.67
N ILE A 358 19.52 -3.91 -11.40
CA ILE A 358 19.66 -5.25 -11.95
C ILE A 358 19.03 -6.24 -10.99
N GLU A 359 18.03 -6.98 -11.45
CA GLU A 359 17.28 -7.94 -10.64
C GLU A 359 17.94 -9.32 -10.67
N GLU A 360 18.01 -9.94 -11.84
CA GLU A 360 18.68 -11.23 -12.04
C GLU A 360 20.00 -11.03 -12.77
N HIS A 361 21.00 -11.83 -12.39
CA HIS A 361 22.32 -11.79 -13.01
C HIS A 361 22.86 -13.21 -13.10
N HIS A 362 23.18 -13.62 -14.32
CA HIS A 362 23.77 -14.93 -14.62
C HIS A 362 25.02 -14.79 -15.49
N ASN A 363 26.12 -15.37 -15.02
CA ASN A 363 27.37 -15.47 -15.75
C ASN A 363 28.19 -16.65 -15.22
N GLU A 364 28.42 -17.66 -16.07
CA GLU A 364 29.16 -18.88 -15.72
C GLU A 364 30.62 -18.60 -15.29
N LYS A 365 31.20 -17.48 -15.73
CA LYS A 365 32.58 -17.10 -15.41
C LYS A 365 32.72 -16.44 -14.04
N LEU A 366 31.62 -16.05 -13.40
CA LEU A 366 31.63 -15.35 -12.12
C LEU A 366 31.18 -16.27 -10.98
N PRO A 367 31.82 -16.18 -9.80
CA PRO A 367 31.36 -16.92 -8.64
C PRO A 367 30.01 -16.38 -8.16
N PRO A 368 29.17 -17.24 -7.53
CA PRO A 368 27.95 -16.78 -6.88
C PRO A 368 28.26 -15.80 -5.73
N ALA A 369 27.27 -14.99 -5.35
CA ALA A 369 27.43 -14.05 -4.25
C ALA A 369 27.73 -14.76 -2.90
N PRO A 370 28.53 -14.13 -2.01
CA PRO A 370 28.73 -14.63 -0.65
C PRO A 370 27.46 -14.45 0.21
N ASP A 371 27.34 -15.26 1.27
CA ASP A 371 26.16 -15.45 2.15
C ASP A 371 25.68 -14.22 2.95
N ASN A 372 26.12 -13.00 2.62
CA ASN A 372 25.66 -11.75 3.24
C ASN A 372 25.70 -10.55 2.27
N ALA A 373 25.84 -10.78 0.96
CA ALA A 373 25.98 -9.70 -0.03
C ALA A 373 24.73 -8.81 -0.14
N TYR A 374 23.55 -9.38 0.10
CA TYR A 374 22.24 -8.77 -0.16
C TYR A 374 21.44 -8.51 1.11
N LYS A 375 22.02 -7.78 2.07
CA LYS A 375 21.30 -7.34 3.27
C LYS A 375 20.44 -6.11 2.98
N SER A 376 19.20 -6.14 3.46
CA SER A 376 18.28 -5.00 3.45
C SER A 376 18.00 -4.51 4.87
N SER A 377 17.69 -3.22 5.01
CA SER A 377 17.30 -2.65 6.30
C SER A 377 15.85 -2.98 6.64
N PHE A 378 15.59 -3.35 7.90
CA PHE A 378 14.23 -3.61 8.38
C PHE A 378 13.28 -2.44 8.12
N PHE A 379 13.68 -1.20 8.42
CA PHE A 379 12.81 -0.03 8.25
C PHE A 379 12.50 0.29 6.79
N GLN A 380 13.43 0.00 5.87
CA GLN A 380 13.20 0.13 4.43
C GLN A 380 12.15 -0.88 3.97
N ASN A 381 12.29 -2.15 4.39
CA ASN A 381 11.34 -3.21 4.05
C ASN A 381 9.97 -2.95 4.68
N PHE A 382 9.94 -2.47 5.93
CA PHE A 382 8.72 -2.06 6.62
C PHE A 382 7.99 -0.94 5.86
N ALA A 383 8.69 0.12 5.48
CA ALA A 383 8.10 1.22 4.71
C ALA A 383 7.61 0.74 3.34
N HIS A 384 8.43 -0.03 2.62
CA HIS A 384 8.09 -0.59 1.31
C HIS A 384 6.81 -1.45 1.37
N LEU A 385 6.73 -2.39 2.32
CA LEU A 385 5.55 -3.23 2.48
C LEU A 385 4.30 -2.41 2.83
N ASN A 386 4.40 -1.39 3.69
CA ASN A 386 3.27 -0.50 4.00
C ASN A 386 2.77 0.27 2.77
N ILE A 387 3.69 0.76 1.95
CA ILE A 387 3.35 1.46 0.72
C ILE A 387 2.73 0.50 -0.30
N VAL A 388 3.25 -0.72 -0.44
CA VAL A 388 2.66 -1.75 -1.31
C VAL A 388 1.27 -2.17 -0.83
N MET A 389 1.07 -2.32 0.48
CA MET A 389 -0.28 -2.56 1.06
C MET A 389 -1.24 -1.42 0.72
N TRP A 390 -0.79 -0.17 0.77
CA TRP A 390 -1.58 1.00 0.38
C TRP A 390 -1.95 0.98 -1.12
N TYR A 391 -0.97 0.73 -2.00
CA TYR A 391 -1.24 0.63 -3.44
C TYR A 391 -2.15 -0.55 -3.78
N SER A 392 -1.94 -1.71 -3.15
CA SER A 392 -2.81 -2.87 -3.33
C SER A 392 -4.25 -2.57 -2.91
N ASN A 393 -4.44 -1.87 -1.79
CA ASN A 393 -5.78 -1.44 -1.37
C ASN A 393 -6.43 -0.49 -2.37
N ASN A 394 -5.68 0.47 -2.91
CA ASN A 394 -6.19 1.39 -3.94
C ASN A 394 -6.44 0.71 -5.30
N ALA A 395 -5.82 -0.45 -5.54
CA ALA A 395 -6.05 -1.25 -6.73
C ALA A 395 -7.28 -2.16 -6.62
N LEU A 396 -7.88 -2.31 -5.43
CA LEU A 396 -9.12 -3.06 -5.21
C LEU A 396 -10.37 -2.26 -5.61
N ILE A 397 -10.26 -1.44 -6.66
CA ILE A 397 -11.40 -0.75 -7.25
C ILE A 397 -12.15 -1.78 -8.11
N PRO A 398 -13.43 -2.07 -7.81
CA PRO A 398 -14.25 -2.94 -8.65
C PRO A 398 -14.41 -2.32 -10.03
N ASP A 399 -14.26 -3.16 -11.06
CA ASP A 399 -14.55 -2.78 -12.43
C ASP A 399 -16.05 -2.45 -12.55
N PRO A 400 -16.44 -1.23 -12.98
CA PRO A 400 -17.84 -0.84 -13.08
C PRO A 400 -18.65 -1.71 -14.05
N ASP A 401 -17.98 -2.35 -15.02
CA ASP A 401 -18.62 -3.24 -15.99
C ASP A 401 -18.78 -4.68 -15.45
N LYS A 402 -18.21 -4.97 -14.28
CA LYS A 402 -18.30 -6.27 -13.62
C LYS A 402 -19.31 -6.23 -12.47
N ASP A 403 -20.46 -6.86 -12.67
CA ASP A 403 -21.45 -7.06 -11.61
C ASP A 403 -20.90 -7.99 -10.51
N ASP A 404 -20.54 -7.40 -9.36
CA ASP A 404 -20.20 -8.14 -8.14
C ASP A 404 -21.47 -8.44 -7.34
N ILE A 405 -21.96 -9.68 -7.47
CA ILE A 405 -23.14 -10.19 -6.76
C ILE A 405 -22.97 -10.30 -5.23
N LEU A 406 -21.75 -10.16 -4.71
CA LEU A 406 -21.44 -10.20 -3.27
C LEU A 406 -21.26 -8.80 -2.67
N ALA A 407 -21.03 -7.78 -3.49
CA ALA A 407 -20.88 -6.41 -3.04
C ALA A 407 -22.22 -5.85 -2.52
N SER A 408 -22.16 -4.98 -1.51
CA SER A 408 -23.31 -4.26 -0.96
C SER A 408 -22.98 -2.80 -0.72
N LYS A 409 -23.99 -1.93 -0.72
CA LYS A 409 -23.82 -0.49 -0.53
C LYS A 409 -23.96 -0.09 0.94
N PRO A 410 -23.22 0.91 1.43
CA PRO A 410 -23.34 1.39 2.82
C PRO A 410 -24.76 1.80 3.24
N THR A 411 -25.59 2.25 2.30
CA THR A 411 -27.00 2.61 2.54
C THR A 411 -27.90 1.42 2.86
N GLU A 412 -27.49 0.20 2.49
CA GLU A 412 -28.27 -1.03 2.64
C GLU A 412 -28.07 -1.67 4.02
N TRP A 413 -26.96 -1.34 4.70
CA TRP A 413 -26.57 -1.98 5.96
C TRP A 413 -27.50 -1.66 7.13
N PRO A 414 -27.90 -0.39 7.41
CA PRO A 414 -28.69 -0.07 8.59
C PRO A 414 -30.08 -0.73 8.61
N MET A 415 -30.68 -0.90 7.42
CA MET A 415 -31.98 -1.55 7.26
C MET A 415 -31.86 -3.06 7.02
N VAL A 416 -30.63 -3.58 6.88
CA VAL A 416 -30.33 -4.99 6.59
C VAL A 416 -31.11 -5.46 5.34
N SER A 417 -31.12 -4.65 4.28
CA SER A 417 -31.89 -4.94 3.07
C SER A 417 -31.25 -6.02 2.19
N VAL A 418 -29.93 -6.19 2.31
CA VAL A 418 -29.14 -7.21 1.62
C VAL A 418 -28.27 -7.93 2.66
N GLY A 419 -28.12 -9.24 2.51
CA GLY A 419 -27.20 -10.06 3.29
C GLY A 419 -26.21 -10.81 2.40
N LEU A 420 -25.15 -11.33 2.99
CA LEU A 420 -24.02 -11.94 2.28
C LEU A 420 -24.03 -13.47 2.40
N ARG A 421 -23.81 -14.17 1.29
CA ARG A 421 -23.64 -15.63 1.28
C ARG A 421 -22.20 -15.98 1.63
N MET A 422 -22.00 -16.78 2.69
CA MET A 422 -20.65 -17.10 3.21
C MET A 422 -20.07 -18.41 2.64
N CYS A 423 -20.87 -19.23 1.98
CA CYS A 423 -20.47 -20.52 1.42
C CYS A 423 -21.28 -20.87 0.16
N SER A 424 -20.92 -21.96 -0.52
CA SER A 424 -21.73 -22.53 -1.60
C SER A 424 -23.09 -22.98 -1.09
N TRP A 425 -24.11 -22.81 -1.94
CA TRP A 425 -25.50 -23.17 -1.62
C TRP A 425 -25.93 -24.44 -2.37
N ASP A 426 -25.07 -25.45 -2.38
CA ASP A 426 -25.43 -26.79 -2.84
C ASP A 426 -26.35 -27.50 -1.82
N ASN A 427 -26.87 -28.68 -2.19
CA ASN A 427 -27.80 -29.44 -1.35
C ASN A 427 -27.08 -30.27 -0.27
N GLU A 428 -25.76 -30.43 -0.37
CA GLU A 428 -24.96 -31.29 0.51
C GLU A 428 -24.36 -30.50 1.69
N ASN A 429 -24.14 -29.19 1.52
CA ASN A 429 -23.53 -28.32 2.50
C ASN A 429 -24.55 -27.50 3.31
N ILE A 430 -24.21 -27.27 4.57
CA ILE A 430 -24.95 -26.35 5.44
C ILE A 430 -24.73 -24.92 4.95
N LYS A 431 -25.83 -24.23 4.66
CA LYS A 431 -25.84 -22.88 4.09
C LYS A 431 -25.71 -21.85 5.20
N PHE A 432 -24.73 -20.96 5.07
CA PHE A 432 -24.51 -19.83 5.97
C PHE A 432 -24.83 -18.52 5.26
N TYR A 433 -25.63 -17.68 5.93
CA TYR A 433 -26.05 -16.38 5.44
C TYR A 433 -25.80 -15.32 6.50
N LEU A 434 -24.98 -14.33 6.16
CA LEU A 434 -24.66 -13.22 7.02
C LEU A 434 -25.76 -12.16 6.88
N MET A 435 -26.60 -12.07 7.90
CA MET A 435 -27.66 -11.07 8.00
C MET A 435 -27.82 -10.67 9.46
N GLY A 436 -27.86 -9.37 9.73
CA GLY A 436 -28.10 -8.84 11.07
C GLY A 436 -29.49 -9.20 11.58
N ASN A 437 -29.67 -9.29 12.90
CA ASN A 437 -31.00 -9.51 13.46
C ASN A 437 -31.81 -8.20 13.35
N PRO A 438 -32.92 -8.12 12.58
CA PRO A 438 -33.68 -6.88 12.41
C PRO A 438 -34.20 -6.30 13.74
N SER A 439 -34.51 -7.16 14.71
CA SER A 439 -34.95 -6.77 16.06
C SER A 439 -33.86 -6.06 16.86
N VAL A 440 -32.59 -6.21 16.48
CA VAL A 440 -31.45 -5.49 17.08
C VAL A 440 -31.07 -4.30 16.20
N TRP A 441 -30.96 -4.50 14.88
CA TRP A 441 -30.48 -3.49 13.93
C TRP A 441 -31.44 -2.31 13.76
N TRP A 442 -32.74 -2.55 13.56
CA TRP A 442 -33.69 -1.46 13.33
C TRP A 442 -33.87 -0.58 14.58
N PRO A 443 -34.04 -1.13 15.80
CA PRO A 443 -34.08 -0.29 17.00
C PRO A 443 -32.75 0.43 17.25
N SER A 444 -31.61 -0.19 16.95
CA SER A 444 -30.30 0.47 17.05
C SER A 444 -30.21 1.66 16.10
N PHE A 445 -30.61 1.50 14.83
CA PHE A 445 -30.64 2.60 13.86
C PHE A 445 -31.63 3.70 14.27
N ALA A 446 -32.85 3.33 14.68
CA ALA A 446 -33.84 4.27 15.19
C ALA A 446 -33.32 5.03 16.43
N SER A 447 -32.58 4.36 17.32
CA SER A 447 -31.98 4.99 18.51
C SER A 447 -30.94 6.06 18.14
N ILE A 448 -30.16 5.82 17.08
CA ILE A 448 -29.18 6.80 16.58
C ILE A 448 -29.91 8.04 16.06
N VAL A 449 -30.91 7.86 15.19
CA VAL A 449 -31.67 8.97 14.60
C VAL A 449 -32.40 9.77 15.68
N THR A 450 -33.10 9.09 16.58
CA THR A 450 -33.82 9.75 17.68
C THR A 450 -32.88 10.48 18.62
N PHE A 451 -31.74 9.90 18.97
CA PHE A 451 -30.75 10.53 19.82
C PHE A 451 -30.09 11.76 19.15
N SER A 452 -29.78 11.70 17.84
CA SER A 452 -29.31 12.87 17.07
C SER A 452 -30.31 14.02 17.08
N LEU A 453 -31.60 13.74 16.88
CA LEU A 453 -32.65 14.76 16.91
C LEU A 453 -32.79 15.37 18.32
N LEU A 454 -32.75 14.54 19.37
CA LEU A 454 -32.83 15.02 20.75
C LEU A 454 -31.66 15.96 21.08
N ILE A 455 -30.44 15.67 20.65
CA ILE A 455 -29.28 16.55 20.84
C ILE A 455 -29.53 17.92 20.20
N ILE A 456 -30.02 17.95 18.96
CA ILE A 456 -30.31 19.21 18.26
C ILE A 456 -31.36 20.00 19.04
N ILE A 457 -32.44 19.35 19.45
CA ILE A 457 -33.53 19.97 20.21
C ILE A 457 -33.01 20.55 21.54
N TYR A 458 -32.32 19.74 22.35
CA TYR A 458 -31.82 20.21 23.63
C TYR A 458 -30.76 21.30 23.49
N THR A 459 -29.92 21.25 22.45
CA THR A 459 -28.94 22.32 22.17
C THR A 459 -29.62 23.64 21.81
N ILE A 460 -30.68 23.60 20.98
CA ILE A 460 -31.49 24.78 20.64
C ILE A 460 -32.15 25.34 21.91
N ARG A 461 -32.70 24.48 22.76
CA ARG A 461 -33.34 24.87 24.03
C ARG A 461 -32.34 25.51 25.00
N LEU A 462 -31.14 24.92 25.11
CA LEU A 462 -30.05 25.47 25.90
C LEU A 462 -29.62 26.85 25.39
N LYS A 463 -29.49 27.04 24.07
CA LYS A 463 -29.21 28.37 23.47
C LYS A 463 -30.32 29.39 23.72
N ARG A 464 -31.56 28.93 23.85
CA ARG A 464 -32.73 29.73 24.25
C ARG A 464 -32.87 29.90 25.77
N GLN A 465 -31.85 29.54 26.55
CA GLN A 465 -31.82 29.66 28.02
C GLN A 465 -32.89 28.82 28.74
N VAL A 466 -33.39 27.76 28.10
CA VAL A 466 -34.26 26.77 28.74
C VAL A 466 -33.40 25.63 29.25
N ILE A 467 -33.24 25.54 30.57
CA ILE A 467 -32.38 24.54 31.22
C ILE A 467 -33.22 23.30 31.54
N ASP A 468 -33.17 22.30 30.67
CA ASP A 468 -33.92 21.04 30.83
C ASP A 468 -33.22 20.02 31.74
N MET A 469 -31.89 20.11 31.90
CA MET A 469 -31.09 19.14 32.65
C MET A 469 -30.05 19.85 33.53
N SER A 470 -29.71 19.22 34.66
CA SER A 470 -28.58 19.68 35.48
C SER A 470 -27.26 19.54 34.71
N PRO A 471 -26.23 20.35 35.00
CA PRO A 471 -24.92 20.27 34.33
C PRO A 471 -24.30 18.87 34.36
N ALA A 472 -24.45 18.14 35.48
CA ALA A 472 -23.98 16.77 35.61
C ALA A 472 -24.72 15.80 34.68
N ARG A 473 -26.05 15.95 34.56
CA ARG A 473 -26.87 15.13 33.65
C ARG A 473 -26.65 15.52 32.20
N TRP A 474 -26.35 16.79 31.91
CA TRP A 474 -25.94 17.26 30.60
C TRP A 474 -24.61 16.65 30.17
N MET A 475 -23.60 16.64 31.04
CA MET A 475 -22.31 15.96 30.77
C MET A 475 -22.48 14.45 30.53
N TYR A 476 -23.40 13.82 31.26
CA TYR A 476 -23.77 12.41 31.04
C TYR A 476 -24.48 12.21 29.70
N PHE A 477 -25.42 13.09 29.34
CA PHE A 477 -26.12 13.06 28.06
C PHE A 477 -25.18 13.32 26.88
N THR A 478 -24.25 14.27 27.00
CA THR A 478 -23.19 14.53 26.01
C THR A 478 -22.10 13.46 26.00
N SER A 479 -21.95 12.63 27.04
CA SER A 479 -21.06 11.48 26.98
C SER A 479 -21.47 10.45 25.92
N VAL A 480 -22.78 10.32 25.67
CA VAL A 480 -23.34 9.50 24.59
C VAL A 480 -23.19 10.21 23.23
N VAL A 481 -23.07 11.55 23.22
CA VAL A 481 -22.73 12.33 22.02
C VAL A 481 -21.37 11.94 21.45
N TYR A 482 -20.39 11.51 22.25
CA TYR A 482 -19.14 10.96 21.70
C TYR A 482 -19.36 9.64 20.95
N GLY A 483 -20.30 8.79 21.40
CA GLY A 483 -20.72 7.62 20.63
C GLY A 483 -21.36 8.00 19.29
N ILE A 484 -22.12 9.09 19.25
CA ILE A 484 -22.60 9.67 17.99
C ILE A 484 -21.48 10.32 17.18
N ILE A 485 -20.53 11.03 17.79
CA ILE A 485 -19.38 11.61 17.09
C ILE A 485 -18.52 10.49 16.51
N PHE A 486 -18.38 9.35 17.18
CA PHE A 486 -17.75 8.15 16.64
C PHE A 486 -18.50 7.63 15.41
N ILE A 487 -19.82 7.56 15.46
CA ILE A 487 -20.68 7.15 14.33
C ILE A 487 -20.64 8.20 13.21
N VAL A 488 -20.67 9.49 13.52
CA VAL A 488 -20.58 10.61 12.57
C VAL A 488 -19.19 10.67 11.94
N MET A 489 -18.13 10.38 12.69
CA MET A 489 -16.77 10.29 12.16
C MET A 489 -16.59 9.03 11.32
N ALA A 490 -17.21 7.91 11.68
CA ALA A 490 -17.28 6.71 10.85
C ALA A 490 -18.10 6.94 9.57
N LEU A 491 -19.21 7.69 9.63
CA LEU A 491 -20.04 8.06 8.48
C LEU A 491 -19.38 9.11 7.59
N ASN A 492 -18.67 10.08 8.17
CA ASN A 492 -17.88 11.08 7.45
C ASN A 492 -16.68 10.41 6.77
N PHE A 493 -16.05 9.46 7.43
CA PHE A 493 -15.06 8.58 6.82
C PHE A 493 -15.66 7.74 5.69
N LEU A 494 -16.85 7.16 5.82
CA LEU A 494 -17.53 6.49 4.70
C LEU A 494 -17.87 7.47 3.54
N HIS A 495 -18.17 8.72 3.85
CA HIS A 495 -18.44 9.76 2.85
C HIS A 495 -17.17 10.22 2.11
N PHE A 496 -16.01 10.23 2.77
CA PHE A 496 -14.70 10.55 2.19
C PHE A 496 -13.85 9.30 1.90
N ALA A 497 -14.39 8.09 2.10
CA ALA A 497 -13.72 6.82 1.86
C ALA A 497 -13.13 6.72 0.44
N PRO A 498 -13.79 7.24 -0.61
CA PRO A 498 -13.19 7.29 -1.94
C PRO A 498 -11.88 8.08 -2.01
N PHE A 499 -11.67 9.09 -1.16
CA PHE A 499 -10.39 9.82 -1.12
C PHE A 499 -9.29 9.06 -0.38
N SER A 500 -9.65 8.10 0.48
CA SER A 500 -8.70 7.32 1.29
C SER A 500 -8.40 5.94 0.71
N PHE A 501 -9.33 5.38 -0.07
CA PHE A 501 -9.26 4.03 -0.63
C PHE A 501 -9.34 3.97 -2.16
N GLY A 502 -9.49 5.11 -2.84
CA GLY A 502 -9.58 5.20 -4.30
C GLY A 502 -10.90 5.80 -4.78
N MET A 503 -10.82 6.78 -5.70
CA MET A 503 -11.99 7.41 -6.32
C MET A 503 -12.46 6.53 -7.49
N GLU A 504 -13.76 6.21 -7.54
CA GLU A 504 -14.36 5.40 -8.60
C GLU A 504 -15.13 6.28 -9.61
N GLY A 505 -14.82 6.20 -10.91
CA GLY A 505 -15.53 6.95 -11.95
C GLY A 505 -14.99 8.36 -12.22
N ASP A 506 -15.71 9.13 -13.05
CA ASP A 506 -15.27 10.45 -13.52
C ASP A 506 -15.12 11.45 -12.35
N ILE A 507 -14.03 12.23 -12.36
CA ILE A 507 -13.66 13.16 -11.29
C ILE A 507 -14.75 14.23 -11.05
N GLN A 508 -15.57 14.51 -12.07
CA GLN A 508 -16.73 15.40 -11.95
C GLN A 508 -17.79 14.92 -10.95
N GLN A 509 -17.92 13.60 -10.73
CA GLN A 509 -18.87 13.04 -9.76
C GLN A 509 -18.47 13.34 -8.31
N TYR A 510 -17.19 13.67 -8.08
CA TYR A 510 -16.63 14.03 -6.78
C TYR A 510 -16.59 15.54 -6.53
N ALA A 511 -16.97 16.36 -7.52
CA ALA A 511 -16.90 17.82 -7.47
C ALA A 511 -17.72 18.43 -6.32
N ASN A 512 -18.71 17.71 -5.79
CA ASN A 512 -19.57 18.15 -4.68
C ASN A 512 -19.07 17.73 -3.28
N ARG A 513 -18.01 16.91 -3.19
CA ARG A 513 -17.47 16.43 -1.90
C ARG A 513 -16.35 17.36 -1.41
N ARG A 514 -16.70 18.56 -0.95
CA ARG A 514 -15.75 19.59 -0.46
C ARG A 514 -15.92 19.86 1.03
N TRP A 515 -14.81 20.05 1.74
CA TRP A 515 -14.83 20.46 3.16
C TRP A 515 -14.86 21.99 3.33
N PHE A 516 -14.14 22.71 2.46
CA PHE A 516 -14.12 24.17 2.39
C PHE A 516 -14.33 24.64 0.95
N LYS A 517 -14.89 25.85 0.77
CA LYS A 517 -15.13 26.44 -0.57
C LYS A 517 -13.87 26.60 -1.44
N HIS A 518 -12.69 26.59 -0.83
CA HIS A 518 -11.40 26.77 -1.49
C HIS A 518 -10.69 25.45 -1.84
N TRP A 519 -11.24 24.30 -1.41
CA TRP A 519 -10.72 22.99 -1.79
C TRP A 519 -11.43 22.52 -3.06
N ASN A 520 -10.83 22.86 -4.20
CA ASN A 520 -11.28 22.40 -5.50
C ASN A 520 -10.34 21.30 -6.01
N LEU A 521 -10.92 20.12 -6.24
CA LEU A 521 -10.24 18.97 -6.87
C LEU A 521 -10.14 19.11 -8.39
N ILE A 522 -10.90 20.04 -8.96
CA ILE A 522 -10.93 20.37 -10.37
C ILE A 522 -10.70 21.88 -10.43
N GLU A 523 -9.62 22.32 -11.08
CA GLU A 523 -9.47 23.72 -11.45
C GLU A 523 -10.59 24.07 -12.41
N THR A 524 -11.51 24.95 -11.98
CA THR A 524 -12.53 25.55 -12.84
C THR A 524 -11.94 26.68 -13.65
#